data_AF-A0A9N9AWL0-F1
#
_entry.id   AF-A0A9N9AWL0-F1
#
_cell.length_a   1.000
_cell.length_b   1.000
_cell.length_c   1.000
_cell.angle_alpha   90.00
_cell.angle_beta   90.00
_cell.angle_gamma   90.00
#
_symmetry.space_group_name_H-M   'P 1'
#
loop_
_entity.id
_entity.type
_entity.pdbx_description
1 polymer ?
#
loop_
_entity_poly.entity_id
_entity_poly.type
_entity_poly.pdbx_seq_one_letter_code
_entity_poly.pdbx_strand_id
1 'polypeptide(L)' 'MSGVTNEKCYSTSKSWRNAFTRISTVIALYPHTRFYKAVVVIPPGKLTPKTSRYLLTFEDDENAERYVDAHYVLDIIRER' A
#
# COMPACT_ATOMS: atom_id res chain seq x y z
N MET A 1 -34.51 11.20 31.94
CA MET A 1 -34.81 10.21 30.89
C MET A 1 -34.46 10.87 29.56
N SER A 2 -33.49 10.46 28.75
CA SER A 2 -32.55 9.34 28.77
C SER A 2 -31.34 9.79 27.96
N GLY A 3 -30.14 9.57 28.49
CA GLY A 3 -28.92 9.65 27.69
C GLY A 3 -28.89 8.49 26.69
N VAL A 4 -28.74 8.81 25.41
CA VAL A 4 -28.50 7.79 24.38
C VAL A 4 -27.00 7.68 24.18
N THR A 5 -26.54 6.46 24.40
CA THR A 5 -25.16 6.02 24.43
C THR A 5 -24.74 5.51 23.06
N ASN A 6 -23.43 5.61 22.80
CA ASN A 6 -22.64 4.69 21.99
C ASN A 6 -22.92 4.59 20.48
N GLU A 7 -22.08 5.28 19.72
CA GLU A 7 -21.59 4.80 18.43
C GLU A 7 -20.08 4.63 18.51
N LYS A 8 -19.67 3.72 19.41
CA LYS A 8 -18.32 3.15 19.39
C LYS A 8 -18.26 2.23 18.18
N CYS A 9 -17.82 2.76 17.05
CA CYS A 9 -17.48 2.00 15.85
C CYS A 9 -16.28 1.08 16.14
N TYR A 10 -16.50 -0.03 16.82
CA TYR A 10 -15.60 -1.18 16.78
C TYR A 10 -16.00 -2.04 15.59
N SER A 11 -15.52 -1.68 14.40
CA SER A 11 -15.37 -2.66 13.33
C SER A 11 -14.01 -3.32 13.45
N THR A 12 -14.02 -4.39 14.23
CA THR A 12 -13.03 -5.44 14.32
C THR A 12 -12.71 -5.98 12.94
N SER A 13 -11.49 -5.79 12.44
CA SER A 13 -10.87 -6.63 11.41
C SER A 13 -9.36 -6.39 11.32
N LYS A 14 -8.65 -6.99 12.28
CA LYS A 14 -7.22 -7.28 12.20
C LYS A 14 -6.98 -8.25 11.02
N SER A 15 -6.92 -7.73 9.79
CA SER A 15 -6.37 -8.47 8.64
C SER A 15 -5.90 -7.53 7.52
N TRP A 16 -4.98 -6.62 7.86
CA TRP A 16 -4.25 -5.76 6.92
C TRP A 16 -2.75 -5.72 7.28
N ARG A 17 -2.23 -6.76 7.95
CA ARG A 17 -0.89 -6.72 8.57
C ARG A 17 0.28 -6.52 7.60
N ASN A 18 0.07 -6.66 6.29
CA ASN A 18 1.14 -6.56 5.30
C ASN A 18 0.85 -5.52 4.19
N ALA A 19 -0.10 -4.61 4.40
CA ALA A 19 -0.26 -3.51 3.45
C ALA A 19 0.68 -2.36 3.83
N PHE A 20 1.69 -2.12 2.99
CA PHE A 20 2.55 -0.94 3.11
C PHE A 20 1.71 0.33 3.27
N THR A 21 2.04 1.12 4.30
CA THR A 21 1.40 2.41 4.54
C THR A 21 1.67 3.37 3.38
N ARG A 22 0.79 4.36 3.21
CA ARG A 22 1.04 5.47 2.28
C ARG A 22 2.43 6.06 2.59
N ILE A 23 3.23 6.31 1.56
CA ILE A 23 4.57 6.91 1.62
C ILE A 23 5.68 5.94 2.06
N SER A 24 5.39 4.65 2.24
CA SER A 24 6.45 3.65 2.45
C SER A 24 7.30 3.49 1.19
N THR A 25 8.62 3.52 1.38
CA THR A 25 9.59 3.14 0.34
C THR A 25 9.58 1.62 0.21
N VAL A 26 9.40 1.13 -1.02
CA VAL A 26 9.34 -0.28 -1.37
C VAL A 26 10.25 -0.54 -2.56
N ILE A 27 10.52 -1.82 -2.82
CA ILE A 27 11.14 -2.27 -4.05
C ILE A 27 10.06 -2.89 -4.92
N ALA A 28 9.89 -2.40 -6.15
CA ALA A 28 8.82 -2.86 -7.04
C ALA A 28 9.34 -3.20 -8.42
N LEU A 29 8.72 -4.19 -9.06
CA LEU A 29 9.05 -4.56 -10.43
C LEU A 29 8.56 -3.46 -11.39
N TYR A 30 9.50 -2.81 -12.09
CA TYR A 30 9.17 -1.95 -13.21
C TYR A 30 8.80 -2.84 -14.42
N PRO A 31 7.81 -2.44 -15.25
CA PRO A 31 7.35 -3.25 -16.36
C PRO A 31 8.51 -3.79 -17.23
N HIS A 32 8.60 -5.13 -17.30
CA HIS A 32 9.51 -5.89 -18.17
C HIS A 32 11.02 -5.75 -17.90
N THR A 33 11.46 -5.16 -16.78
CA THR A 33 12.89 -4.90 -16.57
C THR A 33 13.44 -5.47 -15.27
N ARG A 34 13.40 -4.67 -14.21
CA ARG A 34 14.09 -4.93 -12.94
C ARG A 34 13.27 -4.38 -11.78
N PHE A 35 13.71 -4.72 -10.58
CA PHE A 35 13.18 -4.17 -9.35
C PHE A 35 13.86 -2.82 -9.06
N TYR A 36 13.05 -1.77 -8.95
CA TYR A 36 13.49 -0.41 -8.67
C TYR A 36 12.88 0.10 -7.37
N LYS A 37 13.52 1.10 -6.80
CA LYS A 37 13.01 1.79 -5.62
C LYS A 37 11.79 2.63 -6.01
N ALA A 38 10.73 2.47 -5.24
CA ALA A 38 9.46 3.14 -5.47
C ALA A 38 8.83 3.57 -4.16
N VAL A 39 7.91 4.52 -4.23
CA VAL A 39 7.15 5.03 -3.09
C VAL A 39 5.69 4.66 -3.25
N VAL A 40 5.08 4.16 -2.18
CA VAL A 40 3.65 3.80 -2.18
C VAL A 40 2.79 5.06 -2.15
N VAL A 41 2.10 5.36 -3.24
CA VAL A 41 1.11 6.45 -3.31
C VAL A 41 -0.24 5.98 -2.82
N ILE A 42 -0.69 4.79 -3.25
CA ILE A 42 -1.98 4.22 -2.82
C ILE A 42 -1.84 2.72 -2.56
N PRO A 43 -2.15 2.25 -1.34
CA PRO A 43 -2.19 0.82 -1.04
C PRO A 43 -3.43 0.14 -1.66
N PRO A 44 -3.42 -1.19 -1.86
CA PRO A 44 -4.48 -1.95 -2.52
C PRO A 44 -5.85 -1.77 -1.86
N GLY A 45 -5.89 -1.63 -0.54
CA GLY A 45 -7.14 -1.41 0.20
C GLY A 45 -7.85 -0.10 -0.08
N LYS A 46 -7.20 0.86 -0.74
CA LYS A 46 -7.77 2.16 -1.10
C LYS A 46 -8.09 2.31 -2.59
N LEU A 47 -7.63 1.39 -3.45
CA LEU A 47 -7.85 1.46 -4.90
C LEU A 47 -9.19 0.81 -5.28
N THR A 48 -9.30 -0.51 -5.12
CA THR A 48 -10.57 -1.25 -5.14
C THR A 48 -10.40 -2.58 -4.41
N PRO A 49 -11.42 -3.09 -3.71
CA PRO A 49 -11.31 -4.35 -2.96
C PRO A 49 -11.12 -5.61 -3.83
N LYS A 50 -11.29 -5.51 -5.16
CA LYS A 50 -11.10 -6.63 -6.09
C LYS A 50 -9.67 -6.75 -6.64
N THR A 51 -8.86 -5.70 -6.54
CA THR A 51 -7.50 -5.70 -7.13
C THR A 51 -6.44 -5.51 -6.06
N SER A 52 -5.61 -6.54 -5.85
CA SER A 52 -4.43 -6.49 -5.00
C SER A 52 -3.27 -5.75 -5.71
N ARG A 53 -3.49 -4.48 -6.08
CA ARG A 53 -2.49 -3.65 -6.77
C ARG A 53 -2.14 -2.42 -5.94
N TYR A 54 -0.89 -1.99 -5.99
CA TYR A 54 -0.42 -0.73 -5.44
C TYR A 54 -0.33 0.31 -6.55
N LEU A 55 -0.62 1.57 -6.22
CA LEU A 55 -0.17 2.70 -7.02
C LEU A 55 1.16 3.16 -6.43
N LEU A 56 2.21 3.07 -7.23
CA LEU A 56 3.58 3.41 -6.84
C LEU A 56 4.13 4.51 -7.74
N THR A 57 5.06 5.30 -7.23
CA THR A 57 5.90 6.20 -8.04
C THR A 57 7.34 5.72 -7.98
N PHE A 58 7.95 5.56 -9.15
CA PHE A 58 9.35 5.15 -9.26
C PHE A 58 10.25 6.39 -9.21
N GLU A 59 11.29 6.35 -8.38
CA GLU A 59 12.22 7.49 -8.22
C GLU A 59 13.05 7.75 -9.50
N ASP A 60 13.35 6.69 -10.26
CA ASP A 60 14.14 6.74 -11.50
C ASP A 60 13.38 7.28 -12.72
N ASP A 61 12.05 7.37 -12.66
CA ASP A 61 11.17 7.64 -13.82
C ASP A 61 10.38 8.94 -13.63
N GLU A 62 11.03 10.02 -13.20
CA GLU A 62 10.41 11.35 -12.95
C GLU A 62 9.17 11.31 -12.03
N ASN A 63 9.12 10.37 -11.07
CA ASN A 63 7.95 10.10 -10.23
C ASN A 63 6.71 9.66 -11.01
N ALA A 64 6.86 8.96 -12.13
CA ALA A 64 5.74 8.40 -12.88
C ALA A 64 4.94 7.41 -12.04
N GLU A 65 3.62 7.61 -11.99
CA GLU A 65 2.68 6.74 -11.27
C GLU A 65 2.39 5.47 -12.06
N ARG A 66 2.50 4.32 -11.40
CA ARG A 66 2.30 3.01 -12.01
C ARG A 66 1.54 2.07 -11.08
N TYR A 67 0.65 1.29 -11.69
CA TYR A 67 -0.04 0.20 -11.01
C TYR A 67 0.83 -1.05 -11.04
N VAL A 68 1.22 -1.53 -9.86
CA VAL A 68 2.03 -2.73 -9.69
C VAL A 68 1.26 -3.73 -8.83
N ASP A 69 1.27 -5.00 -9.22
CA ASP A 69 0.64 -6.05 -8.45
C ASP A 69 1.37 -6.28 -7.12
N ALA A 70 0.64 -6.50 -6.03
CA ALA A 70 1.18 -6.72 -4.70
C ALA A 70 2.20 -7.86 -4.65
N HIS A 71 2.07 -8.86 -5.52
CA HIS A 71 3.03 -9.97 -5.64
C HIS A 71 4.44 -9.52 -6.08
N TYR A 72 4.56 -8.35 -6.70
CA TYR A 72 5.82 -7.78 -7.18
C TYR A 72 6.28 -6.55 -6.37
N VAL A 73 5.72 -6.35 -5.17
CA VAL A 73 6.12 -5.28 -4.25
C VAL A 73 6.78 -5.91 -3.02
N LEU A 74 8.03 -5.53 -2.78
CA LEU A 74 8.89 -6.07 -1.73
C LEU A 74 9.19 -4.99 -0.68
N ASP A 75 9.26 -5.42 0.58
CA ASP A 75 9.65 -4.57 1.71
C ASP A 75 11.17 -4.35 1.72
N ILE A 76 11.59 -3.14 2.08
CA ILE A 76 13.00 -2.85 2.31
C ILE A 76 13.30 -3.16 3.77
N ILE A 77 13.94 -4.30 4.01
CA ILE A 77 14.46 -4.64 5.33
C ILE A 77 15.52 -3.58 5.67
N ARG A 78 15.17 -2.65 6.56
CA ARG A 78 16.17 -1.79 7.20
C ARG A 78 16.85 -2.63 8.27
N GLU A 79 18.07 -3.06 7.99
CA GLU A 79 18.94 -3.67 9.01
C GLU A 79 19.06 -2.67 10.18
N ARG A 80 18.75 -3.13 11.40
CA ARG A 80 18.73 -2.32 12.62
C ARG A 80 20.12 -2.17 13.22
#